data_AF-A0A1F2Z3I1-F1
#
_entry.id   AF-A0A1F2Z3I1-F1
#
_cell.length_a   1.000
_cell.length_b   1.000
_cell.length_c   1.000
_cell.angle_alpha   90.00
_cell.angle_beta   90.00
_cell.angle_gamma   90.00
#
_symmetry.space_group_name_H-M   'P 1'
#
loop_
_entity.id
_entity.type
_entity.pdbx_description
1 polymer ?
#
loop_
_entity_poly.entity_id
_entity_poly.type
_entity_poly.pdbx_seq_one_letter_code
_entity_poly.pdbx_strand_id
1 'polypeptide(L)'
;MKNINIKTYSDVSRWTLTGIMFIACCTIASVIVMVMTGVLQFVPFNEKTTVALLAAFMGGIGLCALLLVLNIASNVSLIATVNLQTNGESLIRNQQHSSFRKWIIFTVLISILGISVTIAGTIYSKQKFKNIFLAQSQTIINENTDLFKKIAQQIPNTEDENHKIKYSAWKNISSALKIIESQKPNIPSANIIWSKKVLGKTVYDYAGSYSANWGSNDSDALYKCNSVTTCAWITDFFEGKEVTPLFESAFMKDTYEYYYPIEIGDQKIILLLERHQTYGKVGSY
;
A
#
# COMPACT_ATOMS: atom_id res chain seq x y z
N MET A 1 49.39 32.14 -16.91
CA MET A 1 48.31 32.19 -15.90
C MET A 1 46.94 32.67 -16.43
N LYS A 2 46.83 33.55 -17.44
CA LYS A 2 45.55 34.15 -17.90
C LYS A 2 44.54 33.20 -18.57
N ASN A 3 44.97 32.24 -19.38
CA ASN A 3 44.06 31.25 -20.01
C ASN A 3 43.41 30.27 -19.02
N ILE A 4 43.96 30.15 -17.81
CA ILE A 4 43.46 29.23 -16.78
C ILE A 4 42.13 29.75 -16.22
N ASN A 5 41.97 31.06 -16.02
CA ASN A 5 40.77 31.63 -15.41
C ASN A 5 39.52 31.51 -16.31
N ILE A 6 39.65 31.80 -17.62
CA ILE A 6 38.52 31.69 -18.57
C ILE A 6 38.05 30.23 -18.69
N LYS A 7 39.00 29.30 -18.76
CA LYS A 7 38.70 27.86 -18.83
C LYS A 7 37.95 27.40 -17.57
N THR A 8 38.41 27.81 -16.38
CA THR A 8 37.75 27.48 -15.10
C THR A 8 36.32 28.02 -15.04
N TYR A 9 36.06 29.28 -15.39
CA TYR A 9 34.70 29.83 -15.36
C TYR A 9 33.77 29.16 -16.38
N SER A 10 34.29 28.85 -17.58
CA SER A 10 33.56 28.10 -18.60
C SER A 10 33.21 26.68 -18.14
N ASP A 11 34.15 25.98 -17.51
CA ASP A 11 33.94 24.63 -16.99
C ASP A 11 32.91 24.64 -15.84
N VAL A 12 33.00 25.58 -14.90
CA VAL A 12 32.01 25.74 -13.81
C VAL A 12 30.62 26.03 -14.37
N SER A 13 30.49 26.91 -15.36
CA SER A 13 29.21 27.17 -16.03
C SER A 13 28.64 25.92 -16.71
N ARG A 14 29.48 25.13 -17.38
CA ARG A 14 29.05 23.88 -18.02
C ARG A 14 28.59 22.83 -17.01
N TRP A 15 29.35 22.63 -15.92
CA TRP A 15 29.02 21.65 -14.88
C TRP A 15 27.78 22.04 -14.09
N THR A 16 27.63 23.32 -13.73
CA THR A 16 26.42 23.82 -13.04
C THR A 16 25.18 23.66 -13.92
N LEU A 17 25.26 23.98 -15.21
CA LEU A 17 24.15 23.77 -16.15
C LEU A 17 23.80 22.28 -16.32
N THR A 18 24.81 21.41 -16.40
CA THR A 18 24.63 19.95 -16.46
C THR A 18 23.96 19.42 -15.19
N GLY A 19 24.37 19.93 -14.02
CA GLY A 19 23.76 19.60 -12.73
C GLY A 19 22.29 20.05 -12.63
N ILE A 20 21.97 21.28 -13.07
CA ILE A 20 20.59 21.79 -13.12
C ILE A 20 19.73 20.89 -14.02
N MET A 21 20.22 20.56 -15.22
CA MET A 21 19.50 19.69 -16.15
C MET A 21 19.27 18.29 -15.57
N PHE A 22 20.28 17.73 -14.89
CA PHE A 22 20.15 16.43 -14.21
C PHE A 22 19.05 16.45 -13.16
N ILE A 23 19.06 17.44 -12.26
CA ILE A 23 18.06 17.55 -11.20
C ILE A 23 16.68 17.75 -11.79
N ALA A 24 16.54 18.64 -12.78
CA ALA A 24 15.27 18.89 -13.47
C ALA A 24 14.72 17.61 -14.12
N CYS A 25 15.55 16.82 -14.81
CA CYS A 25 15.14 15.56 -15.40
C CYS A 25 14.71 14.55 -14.33
N CYS A 26 15.46 14.41 -13.23
CA CYS A 26 15.09 13.54 -12.12
C CYS A 26 13.77 13.97 -11.47
N THR A 27 13.56 15.27 -11.25
CA THR A 27 12.31 15.81 -10.69
C THR A 27 11.12 15.51 -11.60
N ILE A 28 11.24 15.78 -12.90
CA ILE A 28 10.19 15.46 -13.88
C ILE A 28 9.90 13.96 -13.89
N ALA A 29 10.95 13.14 -13.91
CA ALA A 29 10.79 11.69 -13.89
C ALA A 29 10.10 11.17 -12.63
N SER A 30 10.43 11.73 -11.46
CA SER A 30 9.77 11.39 -10.19
C SER A 30 8.30 11.79 -10.20
N VAL A 31 7.93 12.94 -10.78
CA VAL A 31 6.53 13.34 -10.95
C VAL A 31 5.79 12.36 -11.86
N ILE A 32 6.39 11.95 -12.98
CA ILE A 32 5.81 10.93 -13.87
C ILE A 32 5.58 9.61 -13.13
N VAL A 33 6.57 9.14 -12.37
CA VAL A 33 6.45 7.91 -11.57
C VAL A 33 5.31 8.04 -10.57
N MET A 34 5.23 9.16 -9.85
CA MET A 34 4.18 9.42 -8.86
C MET A 34 2.79 9.42 -9.49
N VAL A 35 2.59 10.13 -10.60
CA VAL A 35 1.32 10.14 -11.35
C VAL A 35 0.95 8.74 -11.81
N MET A 36 1.89 8.00 -12.41
CA MET A 36 1.64 6.65 -12.89
C MET A 36 1.29 5.68 -11.75
N THR A 37 1.97 5.78 -10.60
CA THR A 37 1.64 4.95 -9.44
C THR A 37 0.25 5.27 -8.88
N GLY A 38 -0.16 6.53 -8.89
CA GLY A 38 -1.50 6.95 -8.49
C GLY A 38 -2.58 6.44 -9.44
N VAL A 39 -2.38 6.57 -10.76
CA VAL A 39 -3.31 6.06 -11.78
C VAL A 39 -3.47 4.55 -11.70
N LEU A 40 -2.37 3.83 -11.50
CA LEU A 40 -2.36 2.38 -11.38
C LEU A 40 -2.77 1.88 -9.98
N GLN A 41 -3.11 2.79 -9.06
CA GLN A 41 -3.48 2.49 -7.67
C GLN A 41 -2.44 1.64 -6.92
N PHE A 42 -1.17 1.77 -7.30
CA PHE A 42 -0.08 1.21 -6.50
C PHE A 42 0.20 2.15 -5.34
N VAL A 43 0.23 1.61 -4.13
CA VAL A 43 0.61 2.34 -2.91
C VAL A 43 2.00 1.86 -2.47
N PRO A 44 3.08 2.33 -3.13
CA PRO A 44 4.44 1.90 -2.81
C PRO A 44 5.03 2.60 -1.59
N PHE A 45 4.49 3.76 -1.22
CA PHE A 45 5.07 4.62 -0.19
C PHE A 45 4.27 4.53 1.12
N ASN A 46 4.97 4.19 2.19
CA ASN A 46 4.50 4.45 3.56
C ASN A 46 4.78 5.90 3.96
N GLU A 47 4.22 6.33 5.08
CA GLU A 47 4.36 7.71 5.61
C GLU A 47 5.83 8.16 5.68
N LYS A 48 6.73 7.31 6.20
CA LYS A 48 8.16 7.63 6.32
C LYS A 48 8.83 7.82 4.96
N THR A 49 8.50 6.97 3.98
CA THR A 49 9.03 7.10 2.62
C THR A 49 8.46 8.30 1.88
N THR A 50 7.19 8.67 2.13
CA THR A 50 6.60 9.89 1.58
C THR A 50 7.30 11.14 2.13
N VAL A 51 7.59 11.17 3.43
CA VAL A 51 8.35 12.27 4.06
C VAL A 51 9.77 12.36 3.50
N ALA A 52 10.46 11.22 3.35
CA ALA A 52 11.79 11.19 2.75
C ALA A 52 11.78 11.67 1.29
N LEU A 53 10.76 11.30 0.51
CA LEU A 53 10.57 11.77 -0.86
C LEU A 53 10.34 13.28 -0.92
N LEU A 54 9.49 13.82 -0.04
CA LEU A 54 9.24 15.25 0.07
C LEU A 54 10.53 16.02 0.40
N ALA A 55 11.31 15.52 1.37
CA ALA A 55 12.60 16.10 1.75
C ALA A 55 13.60 16.07 0.57
N ALA A 56 13.62 14.99 -0.20
CA ALA A 56 14.45 14.88 -1.41
C ALA A 56 14.04 15.91 -2.47
N PHE A 57 12.75 16.13 -2.69
CA PHE A 57 12.27 17.18 -3.60
C PHE A 57 12.67 18.58 -3.14
N MET A 58 12.44 18.91 -1.86
CA MET A 58 12.83 20.21 -1.29
C MET A 58 14.34 20.44 -1.38
N GLY A 59 15.14 19.42 -1.05
CA GLY A 59 16.59 19.45 -1.18
C GLY A 59 17.06 19.64 -2.62
N GLY A 60 16.42 18.95 -3.58
CA GLY A 60 16.70 19.11 -5.01
C GLY A 60 16.42 20.51 -5.53
N ILE A 61 15.30 21.13 -5.13
CA ILE A 61 14.97 22.51 -5.47
C ILE A 61 16.01 23.49 -4.89
N GLY A 62 16.41 23.30 -3.62
CA GLY A 62 17.44 24.09 -2.98
C GLY A 62 18.80 24.00 -3.70
N LEU A 63 19.20 22.79 -4.10
CA LEU A 63 20.44 22.57 -4.86
C LEU A 63 20.37 23.23 -6.25
N CYS A 64 19.23 23.15 -6.94
CA CYS A 64 19.00 23.84 -8.21
C CYS A 64 19.18 25.36 -8.08
N ALA A 65 18.63 25.97 -7.03
CA ALA A 65 18.76 27.40 -6.79
C ALA A 65 20.24 27.81 -6.60
N LEU A 66 21.00 27.06 -5.80
CA LEU A 66 22.43 27.31 -5.60
C LEU A 66 23.22 27.17 -6.90
N LEU A 67 22.97 26.11 -7.67
CA LEU A 67 23.62 25.88 -8.96
C LEU A 67 23.29 26.98 -9.97
N LEU A 68 22.05 27.50 -9.96
CA LEU A 68 21.62 28.58 -10.82
C LEU A 68 22.34 29.89 -10.48
N VAL A 69 22.46 30.23 -9.20
CA VAL A 69 23.24 31.39 -8.74
C VAL A 69 24.71 31.26 -9.16
N LEU A 70 25.32 30.08 -8.95
CA LEU A 70 26.69 29.80 -9.39
C LEU A 70 26.85 29.91 -10.90
N ASN A 71 25.86 29.45 -11.68
CA ASN A 71 25.88 29.54 -13.14
C ASN A 71 25.83 31.01 -13.60
N ILE A 72 24.92 31.81 -13.02
CA ILE A 72 24.81 33.25 -13.32
C ILE A 72 26.12 33.96 -12.95
N ALA A 73 26.63 33.75 -11.74
CA ALA A 73 27.87 34.38 -11.27
C ALA A 73 29.09 34.02 -12.16
N SER A 74 29.17 32.76 -12.59
CA SER A 74 30.24 32.29 -13.48
C SER A 74 30.11 32.90 -14.88
N ASN A 75 28.90 33.01 -15.42
CA ASN A 75 28.66 33.65 -16.72
C ASN A 75 28.97 35.15 -16.68
N VAL A 76 28.57 35.86 -15.62
CA VAL A 76 28.87 37.30 -15.45
C VAL A 76 30.38 37.51 -15.32
N SER A 77 31.07 36.68 -14.50
CA SER A 77 32.53 36.73 -14.36
C SER A 77 33.26 36.47 -15.69
N LEU A 78 32.74 35.54 -16.51
CA LEU A 78 33.28 35.26 -17.83
C LEU A 78 33.12 36.46 -18.77
N ILE A 79 31.92 37.07 -18.82
CA ILE A 79 31.66 38.28 -19.63
C ILE A 79 32.55 39.44 -19.20
N ALA A 80 32.67 39.68 -17.88
CA ALA A 80 33.53 40.73 -17.34
C ALA A 80 35.01 40.51 -17.71
N THR A 81 35.50 39.27 -17.64
CA THR A 81 36.89 38.93 -17.99
C THR A 81 37.15 39.08 -19.50
N VAL A 82 36.19 38.69 -20.34
CA VAL A 82 36.30 38.81 -21.81
C VAL A 82 36.23 40.27 -22.27
N ASN A 83 35.31 41.06 -21.71
CA ASN A 83 35.19 42.51 -22.02
C ASN A 83 36.44 43.31 -21.61
N LEU A 84 37.20 42.83 -20.62
CA LEU A 84 38.47 43.44 -20.20
C LEU A 84 39.67 43.00 -21.08
N GLN A 85 39.52 41.98 -21.93
CA GLN A 85 40.64 41.39 -22.68
C GLN A 85 40.68 41.72 -24.17
N THR A 86 39.58 42.17 -24.78
CA THR A 86 39.55 42.41 -26.23
C THR A 86 38.61 43.56 -26.62
N ASN A 87 39.19 44.63 -27.17
CA ASN A 87 38.49 45.46 -28.15
C ASN A 87 38.11 44.57 -29.34
N GLY A 88 36.82 44.26 -29.48
CA GLY A 88 36.20 44.12 -30.80
C GLY A 88 36.33 42.81 -31.59
N GLU A 89 36.49 41.64 -30.98
CA GLU A 89 36.18 40.39 -31.69
C GLU A 89 35.11 39.59 -30.97
N SER A 90 33.91 39.66 -31.56
CA SER A 90 32.73 38.91 -31.17
C SER A 90 32.97 37.41 -31.33
N LEU A 91 33.42 36.76 -30.27
CA LEU A 91 33.31 35.31 -30.12
C LEU A 91 31.85 34.97 -29.84
N ILE A 92 31.03 35.03 -30.90
CA ILE A 92 29.67 34.49 -30.89
C ILE A 92 29.81 32.98 -30.73
N ARG A 93 29.73 32.60 -29.46
CA ARG A 93 29.43 31.29 -28.90
C ARG A 93 28.68 30.42 -29.91
N ASN A 94 29.38 29.45 -30.49
CA ASN A 94 28.76 28.37 -31.25
C ASN A 94 27.88 27.59 -30.26
N GLN A 95 26.61 27.98 -30.20
CA GLN A 95 25.65 27.50 -29.22
C GLN A 95 25.25 26.09 -29.64
N GLN A 96 26.00 25.11 -29.12
CA GLN A 96 25.90 23.71 -29.50
C GLN A 96 24.50 23.15 -29.17
N HIS A 97 23.61 23.20 -30.16
CA HIS A 97 22.20 22.79 -30.13
C HIS A 97 21.98 21.27 -29.97
N SER A 98 22.98 20.48 -29.56
CA SER A 98 22.94 19.00 -29.66
C SER A 98 22.78 18.20 -28.36
N SER A 99 22.36 18.83 -27.26
CA SER A 99 22.24 18.11 -25.97
C SER A 99 20.80 17.83 -25.50
N PHE A 100 19.79 18.55 -25.99
CA PHE A 100 18.42 18.43 -25.46
C PHE A 100 17.81 17.03 -25.68
N ARG A 101 18.01 16.43 -26.87
CA ARG A 101 17.53 15.08 -27.18
C ARG A 101 18.09 14.02 -26.21
N LYS A 102 19.34 14.16 -25.76
CA LYS A 102 19.95 13.21 -24.81
C LYS A 102 19.29 13.28 -23.44
N TRP A 103 18.93 14.48 -22.98
CA TRP A 103 18.21 14.69 -21.72
C TRP A 103 16.77 14.17 -21.76
N ILE A 104 16.08 14.30 -22.90
CA ILE A 104 14.76 13.68 -23.09
C ILE A 104 14.88 12.16 -22.95
N ILE A 105 15.80 11.54 -23.69
CA ILE A 105 16.01 10.08 -23.65
C ILE A 105 16.36 9.64 -22.22
N PHE A 106 17.25 10.36 -21.55
CA PHE A 106 17.62 10.10 -20.17
C PHE A 106 16.40 10.15 -19.23
N THR A 107 15.56 11.19 -19.35
CA THR A 107 14.34 11.36 -18.55
C THR A 107 13.37 10.20 -18.76
N VAL A 108 13.15 9.81 -20.01
CA VAL A 108 12.26 8.68 -20.35
C VAL A 108 12.78 7.37 -19.75
N LEU A 109 14.08 7.08 -19.91
CA LEU A 109 14.68 5.86 -19.37
C LEU A 109 14.60 5.78 -17.85
N ILE A 110 14.88 6.88 -17.16
CA ILE A 110 14.83 6.88 -15.68
C ILE A 110 13.39 6.82 -15.16
N SER A 111 12.42 7.40 -15.88
CA SER A 111 10.99 7.22 -15.57
C SER A 111 10.56 5.76 -15.72
N ILE A 112 10.92 5.10 -16.83
CA ILE A 112 10.58 3.69 -17.06
C ILE A 112 11.20 2.82 -15.97
N LEU A 113 12.48 3.05 -15.64
CA LEU A 113 13.15 2.33 -14.56
C LEU A 113 12.45 2.55 -13.22
N GLY A 114 12.12 3.81 -12.89
CA GLY A 114 11.43 4.16 -11.65
C GLY A 114 10.06 3.48 -11.52
N ILE A 115 9.24 3.53 -12.57
CA ILE A 115 7.94 2.84 -12.62
C ILE A 115 8.13 1.33 -12.42
N SER A 116 9.08 0.72 -13.13
CA SER A 116 9.33 -0.72 -13.07
C SER A 116 9.76 -1.17 -11.67
N VAL A 117 10.70 -0.46 -11.04
CA VAL A 117 11.14 -0.73 -9.66
C VAL A 117 9.98 -0.57 -8.68
N THR A 118 9.14 0.42 -8.88
CA THR A 118 8.02 0.69 -7.99
C THR A 118 6.96 -0.43 -8.05
N ILE A 119 6.59 -0.86 -9.26
CA ILE A 119 5.67 -1.98 -9.47
C ILE A 119 6.25 -3.27 -8.88
N ALA A 120 7.51 -3.58 -9.20
CA ALA A 120 8.19 -4.76 -8.67
C ALA A 120 8.27 -4.75 -7.14
N GLY A 121 8.59 -3.59 -6.55
CA GLY A 121 8.64 -3.38 -5.11
C GLY A 121 7.27 -3.60 -4.46
N THR A 122 6.18 -3.09 -5.05
CA THR A 122 4.83 -3.32 -4.53
C THR A 122 4.44 -4.79 -4.59
N ILE A 123 4.68 -5.47 -5.72
CA ILE A 123 4.40 -6.91 -5.86
C ILE A 123 5.18 -7.72 -4.81
N TYR A 124 6.48 -7.46 -4.68
CA TYR A 124 7.33 -8.14 -3.70
C TYR A 124 6.85 -7.90 -2.26
N SER A 125 6.53 -6.66 -1.92
CA SER A 125 6.02 -6.28 -0.60
C SER A 125 4.71 -7.03 -0.27
N LYS A 126 3.77 -7.08 -1.22
CA LYS A 126 2.49 -7.78 -1.05
C LYS A 126 2.67 -9.28 -0.91
N GLN A 127 3.54 -9.90 -1.71
CA GLN A 127 3.83 -11.32 -1.59
C GLN A 127 4.47 -11.66 -0.24
N LYS A 128 5.43 -10.85 0.20
CA LYS A 128 6.05 -10.99 1.53
C LYS A 128 5.02 -10.85 2.64
N PHE A 129 4.13 -9.86 2.54
CA PHE A 129 3.07 -9.66 3.52
C PHE A 129 2.08 -10.83 3.53
N LYS A 130 1.62 -11.31 2.37
CA LYS A 130 0.77 -12.49 2.24
C LYS A 130 1.35 -13.69 3.00
N ASN A 131 2.65 -13.96 2.80
CA ASN A 131 3.31 -15.08 3.48
C ASN A 131 3.32 -14.90 5.01
N ILE A 132 3.60 -13.69 5.50
CA ILE A 132 3.56 -13.38 6.94
C ILE A 132 2.14 -13.53 7.48
N PHE A 133 1.15 -13.01 6.76
CA PHE A 133 -0.27 -13.06 7.15
C PHE A 133 -0.76 -14.51 7.25
N LEU A 134 -0.47 -15.34 6.24
CA LEU A 134 -0.82 -16.77 6.26
C LEU A 134 -0.09 -17.52 7.37
N ALA A 135 1.20 -17.27 7.57
CA ALA A 135 1.96 -17.91 8.65
C ALA A 135 1.39 -17.56 10.03
N GLN A 136 1.09 -16.28 10.29
CA GLN A 136 0.47 -15.85 11.54
C GLN A 136 -0.94 -16.40 11.72
N SER A 137 -1.71 -16.49 10.62
CA SER A 137 -3.05 -17.07 10.62
C SER A 137 -3.00 -18.54 11.03
N GLN A 138 -2.06 -19.31 10.47
CA GLN A 138 -1.88 -20.71 10.84
C GLN A 138 -1.46 -20.87 12.30
N THR A 139 -0.59 -19.99 12.81
CA THR A 139 -0.23 -19.98 14.24
C THR A 139 -1.46 -19.74 15.12
N ILE A 140 -2.30 -18.75 14.79
CA ILE A 140 -3.55 -18.49 15.51
C ILE A 140 -4.44 -19.72 15.52
N ILE A 141 -4.63 -20.35 14.36
CA ILE A 141 -5.49 -21.52 14.24
C ILE A 141 -5.01 -22.64 15.15
N ASN A 142 -3.71 -22.95 15.09
CA ASN A 142 -3.13 -24.07 15.83
C ASN A 142 -3.15 -23.82 17.36
N GLU A 143 -2.81 -22.60 17.79
CA GLU A 143 -2.70 -22.23 19.22
C GLU A 143 -4.07 -22.07 19.91
N ASN A 144 -5.16 -21.85 19.16
CA ASN A 144 -6.47 -21.51 19.73
C ASN A 144 -7.54 -22.59 19.51
N THR A 145 -7.15 -23.83 19.22
CA THR A 145 -8.08 -24.95 18.99
C THR A 145 -9.14 -25.09 20.09
N ASP A 146 -8.75 -24.98 21.36
CA ASP A 146 -9.70 -25.08 22.49
C ASP A 146 -10.61 -23.85 22.64
N LEU A 147 -10.14 -22.68 22.19
CA LEU A 147 -10.97 -21.48 22.12
C LEU A 147 -12.06 -21.66 21.05
N PHE A 148 -11.72 -22.21 19.89
CA PHE A 148 -12.70 -22.51 18.84
C PHE A 148 -13.73 -23.54 19.28
N LYS A 149 -13.35 -24.55 20.09
CA LYS A 149 -14.31 -25.47 20.71
C LYS A 149 -15.31 -24.74 21.61
N LYS A 150 -14.84 -23.79 22.43
CA LYS A 150 -15.71 -22.97 23.29
C LYS A 150 -16.64 -22.08 22.47
N ILE A 151 -16.14 -21.50 21.37
CA ILE A 151 -16.94 -20.70 20.43
C ILE A 151 -18.04 -21.57 19.81
N ALA A 152 -17.69 -22.75 19.27
CA ALA A 152 -18.65 -23.66 18.65
C ALA A 152 -19.77 -24.09 19.61
N GLN A 153 -19.46 -24.28 20.90
CA GLN A 153 -20.45 -24.59 21.94
C GLN A 153 -21.38 -23.42 22.28
N GLN A 154 -20.99 -22.19 21.96
CA GLN A 154 -21.75 -20.98 22.25
C GLN A 154 -22.62 -20.52 21.08
N ILE A 155 -22.48 -21.14 19.90
CA ILE A 155 -23.25 -20.76 18.71
C ILE A 155 -24.72 -21.18 18.88
N PRO A 156 -25.67 -20.24 18.71
CA PRO A 156 -27.10 -20.55 18.71
C PRO A 156 -27.45 -21.58 17.64
N ASN A 157 -28.17 -22.64 18.01
CA ASN A 157 -28.51 -23.72 17.10
C ASN A 157 -29.87 -23.57 16.41
N THR A 158 -30.72 -22.65 16.89
CA THR A 158 -32.11 -22.56 16.43
C THR A 158 -32.58 -21.11 16.24
N GLU A 159 -33.57 -20.94 15.36
CA GLU A 159 -34.24 -19.66 15.07
C GLU A 159 -34.99 -19.10 16.29
N ASP A 160 -35.39 -19.97 17.23
CA ASP A 160 -36.24 -19.66 18.39
C ASP A 160 -35.48 -19.31 19.69
N GLU A 161 -34.16 -19.13 19.63
CA GLU A 161 -33.41 -18.74 20.83
C GLU A 161 -33.76 -17.31 21.28
N ASN A 162 -34.14 -17.18 22.56
CA ASN A 162 -34.44 -15.90 23.20
C ASN A 162 -33.32 -14.88 22.91
N HIS A 163 -33.69 -13.68 22.47
CA HIS A 163 -32.79 -12.57 22.16
C HIS A 163 -31.67 -12.37 23.21
N LYS A 164 -31.98 -12.55 24.50
CA LYS A 164 -31.01 -12.44 25.60
C LYS A 164 -29.92 -13.52 25.56
N ILE A 165 -30.27 -14.74 25.19
CA ILE A 165 -29.33 -15.88 25.06
C ILE A 165 -28.40 -15.63 23.88
N LYS A 166 -28.96 -15.24 22.74
CA LYS A 166 -28.21 -14.88 21.52
C LYS A 166 -27.22 -13.74 21.76
N TYR A 167 -27.64 -12.69 22.47
CA TYR A 167 -26.76 -11.57 22.81
C TYR A 167 -25.59 -12.00 23.73
N SER A 168 -25.87 -12.85 24.72
CA SER A 168 -24.84 -13.38 25.64
C SER A 168 -23.81 -14.24 24.91
N ALA A 169 -24.27 -15.15 24.05
CA ALA A 169 -23.43 -15.96 23.17
C ALA A 169 -22.51 -15.08 22.31
N TRP A 170 -23.09 -14.09 21.64
CA TRP A 170 -22.34 -13.18 20.77
C TRP A 170 -21.26 -12.40 21.54
N LYS A 171 -21.58 -11.88 22.72
CA LYS A 171 -20.61 -11.16 23.57
C LYS A 171 -19.42 -12.03 23.95
N ASN A 172 -19.66 -13.31 24.24
CA ASN A 172 -18.60 -14.26 24.58
C ASN A 172 -17.73 -14.58 23.35
N ILE A 173 -18.35 -14.82 22.20
CA ILE A 173 -17.64 -15.03 20.91
C ILE A 173 -16.79 -13.80 20.58
N SER A 174 -17.35 -12.59 20.65
CA SER A 174 -16.63 -11.33 20.40
C SER A 174 -15.44 -11.14 21.34
N SER A 175 -15.59 -11.50 22.61
CA SER A 175 -14.50 -11.44 23.60
C SER A 175 -13.39 -12.45 23.28
N ALA A 176 -13.74 -13.66 22.84
CA ALA A 176 -12.77 -14.66 22.38
C ALA A 176 -12.02 -14.18 21.12
N LEU A 177 -12.72 -13.55 20.18
CA LEU A 177 -12.13 -12.98 18.97
C LEU A 177 -11.13 -11.85 19.28
N LYS A 178 -11.42 -11.00 20.28
CA LYS A 178 -10.46 -9.98 20.75
C LYS A 178 -9.16 -10.59 21.29
N ILE A 179 -9.23 -11.75 21.95
CA ILE A 179 -8.03 -12.46 22.39
C ILE A 179 -7.22 -12.90 21.18
N ILE A 180 -7.86 -13.47 20.16
CA ILE A 180 -7.21 -13.88 18.91
C ILE A 180 -6.49 -12.70 18.25
N GLU A 181 -7.16 -11.56 18.09
CA GLU A 181 -6.59 -10.35 17.47
C GLU A 181 -5.40 -9.81 18.24
N SER A 182 -5.42 -9.90 19.56
CA SER A 182 -4.32 -9.40 20.41
C SER A 182 -3.03 -10.22 20.28
N GLN A 183 -3.09 -11.46 19.77
CA GLN A 183 -1.92 -12.34 19.69
C GLN A 183 -0.96 -11.99 18.56
N LYS A 184 -1.47 -11.52 17.41
CA LYS A 184 -0.64 -11.27 16.21
C LYS A 184 -0.96 -9.90 15.60
N PRO A 185 0.02 -8.98 15.53
CA PRO A 185 -0.22 -7.60 15.12
C PRO A 185 -0.60 -7.42 13.64
N ASN A 186 -0.36 -8.40 12.77
CA ASN A 186 -0.74 -8.28 11.35
C ASN A 186 -2.13 -8.81 11.03
N ILE A 187 -2.86 -9.31 12.03
CA ILE A 187 -4.22 -9.84 11.90
C ILE A 187 -5.14 -8.89 12.70
N PRO A 188 -5.59 -7.80 12.06
CA PRO A 188 -6.29 -6.73 12.77
C PRO A 188 -7.74 -7.09 13.08
N SER A 189 -8.36 -8.03 12.35
CA SER A 189 -9.71 -8.47 12.64
C SER A 189 -9.86 -9.99 12.49
N ALA A 190 -10.53 -10.59 13.47
CA ALA A 190 -10.93 -11.97 13.49
C ALA A 190 -12.44 -12.06 13.68
N ASN A 191 -13.08 -12.86 12.82
CA ASN A 191 -14.52 -13.01 12.79
C ASN A 191 -14.91 -14.48 12.63
N ILE A 192 -16.12 -14.83 13.10
CA ILE A 192 -16.69 -16.16 12.93
C ILE A 192 -17.94 -16.05 12.07
N ILE A 193 -18.07 -16.95 11.11
CA ILE A 193 -19.25 -17.12 10.26
C ILE A 193 -19.83 -18.51 10.53
N TRP A 194 -21.15 -18.60 10.69
CA TRP A 194 -21.85 -19.87 10.85
C TRP A 194 -23.18 -19.86 10.08
N SER A 195 -23.65 -21.04 9.69
CA SER A 195 -24.94 -21.18 9.03
C SER A 195 -26.08 -21.23 10.03
N LYS A 196 -27.20 -20.59 9.70
CA LYS A 196 -28.49 -20.77 10.38
C LYS A 196 -29.61 -20.89 9.36
N LYS A 197 -30.75 -21.45 9.78
CA LYS A 197 -31.97 -21.42 8.98
C LYS A 197 -32.85 -20.26 9.45
N VAL A 198 -33.33 -19.47 8.50
CA VAL A 198 -34.32 -18.41 8.72
C VAL A 198 -35.42 -18.60 7.69
N LEU A 199 -36.67 -18.77 8.13
CA LEU A 199 -37.81 -19.04 7.24
C LEU A 199 -37.55 -20.17 6.23
N GLY A 200 -36.86 -21.23 6.68
CA GLY A 200 -36.51 -22.39 5.86
C GLY A 200 -35.37 -22.18 4.86
N LYS A 201 -34.78 -20.97 4.77
CA LYS A 201 -33.61 -20.68 3.94
C LYS A 201 -32.34 -20.68 4.77
N THR A 202 -31.27 -21.27 4.23
CA THR A 202 -29.93 -21.17 4.83
C THR A 202 -29.41 -19.75 4.64
N VAL A 203 -29.01 -19.12 5.74
CA VAL A 203 -28.33 -17.82 5.75
C VAL A 203 -27.09 -17.93 6.63
N TYR A 204 -26.15 -17.01 6.45
CA TYR A 204 -24.91 -16.98 7.21
C TYR A 204 -24.95 -15.83 8.20
N ASP A 205 -24.79 -16.14 9.47
CA ASP A 205 -24.64 -15.16 10.54
C ASP A 205 -23.15 -14.90 10.77
N TYR A 206 -22.82 -13.77 11.37
CA TYR A 206 -21.44 -13.32 11.54
C TYR A 206 -21.24 -12.64 12.89
N ALA A 207 -20.10 -12.90 13.53
CA ALA A 207 -19.68 -12.25 14.75
C ALA A 207 -18.24 -11.78 14.63
N GLY A 208 -18.02 -10.51 14.95
CA GLY A 208 -16.69 -9.90 14.99
C GLY A 208 -16.32 -9.37 16.37
N SER A 209 -15.04 -9.02 16.53
CA SER A 209 -14.55 -8.32 17.73
C SER A 209 -15.05 -6.88 17.85
N TYR A 210 -15.41 -6.25 16.72
CA TYR A 210 -15.78 -4.84 16.62
C TYR A 210 -17.25 -4.68 16.30
N SER A 211 -18.04 -4.22 17.27
CA SER A 211 -19.19 -3.37 16.97
C SER A 211 -19.66 -2.58 18.20
N ALA A 212 -19.86 -1.26 18.01
CA ALA A 212 -20.39 -0.37 19.04
C ALA A 212 -21.93 -0.35 19.07
N ASN A 213 -22.61 -1.01 18.12
CA ASN A 213 -24.05 -0.81 17.87
C ASN A 213 -24.85 -2.11 17.67
N TRP A 214 -24.34 -3.28 18.08
CA TRP A 214 -25.09 -4.52 17.88
C TRP A 214 -26.07 -4.73 19.04
N GLY A 215 -27.34 -4.50 18.73
CA GLY A 215 -28.44 -4.63 19.69
C GLY A 215 -29.76 -3.97 19.25
N SER A 216 -29.81 -3.21 18.15
CA SER A 216 -31.04 -2.49 17.76
C SER A 216 -31.85 -3.12 16.63
N ASN A 217 -31.29 -3.94 15.73
CA ASN A 217 -32.06 -4.62 14.68
C ASN A 217 -31.40 -5.96 14.26
N ASP A 218 -32.15 -7.06 14.39
CA ASP A 218 -31.73 -8.44 14.05
C ASP A 218 -31.43 -8.67 12.55
N SER A 219 -31.71 -7.70 11.67
CA SER A 219 -31.52 -7.78 10.22
C SER A 219 -30.12 -7.45 9.72
N ASP A 220 -29.27 -6.84 10.55
CA ASP A 220 -28.01 -6.23 10.08
C ASP A 220 -26.76 -7.09 10.31
N ALA A 221 -26.89 -8.30 10.89
CA ALA A 221 -25.76 -9.17 11.24
C ALA A 221 -25.50 -10.33 10.25
N LEU A 222 -26.22 -10.40 9.12
CA LEU A 222 -25.99 -11.45 8.14
C LEU A 222 -24.70 -11.20 7.36
N TYR A 223 -23.87 -12.24 7.26
CA TYR A 223 -22.68 -12.21 6.44
C TYR A 223 -23.05 -12.10 4.96
N LYS A 224 -22.41 -11.16 4.26
CA LYS A 224 -22.49 -11.00 2.81
C LYS A 224 -21.14 -11.38 2.24
N CYS A 225 -21.09 -12.41 1.41
CA CYS A 225 -19.84 -12.79 0.76
C CYS A 225 -19.43 -11.74 -0.28
N ASN A 226 -18.12 -11.54 -0.36
CA ASN A 226 -17.51 -10.46 -1.16
C ASN A 226 -17.41 -10.79 -2.65
N SER A 227 -17.44 -12.07 -3.01
CA SER A 227 -17.36 -12.54 -4.39
C SER A 227 -18.18 -13.81 -4.62
N VAL A 228 -18.46 -14.12 -5.90
CA VAL A 228 -19.14 -15.36 -6.30
C VAL A 228 -18.34 -16.59 -5.87
N THR A 229 -17.00 -16.53 -5.93
CA THR A 229 -16.12 -17.63 -5.50
C THR A 229 -16.18 -17.83 -4.01
N THR A 230 -16.15 -16.76 -3.21
CA THR A 230 -16.33 -16.86 -1.75
C THR A 230 -17.69 -17.45 -1.40
N CYS A 231 -18.77 -16.98 -2.05
CA CYS A 231 -20.11 -17.50 -1.78
C CYS A 231 -20.24 -18.99 -2.09
N ALA A 232 -19.70 -19.44 -3.23
CA ALA A 232 -19.69 -20.85 -3.59
C ALA A 232 -18.88 -21.67 -2.56
N TRP A 233 -17.69 -21.21 -2.19
CA TRP A 233 -16.84 -21.88 -1.20
C TRP A 233 -17.50 -22.00 0.17
N ILE A 234 -18.14 -20.94 0.67
CA ILE A 234 -18.87 -20.94 1.93
C ILE A 234 -20.05 -21.93 1.87
N THR A 235 -20.77 -21.93 0.74
CA THR A 235 -21.90 -22.84 0.52
C THR A 235 -21.44 -24.29 0.55
N ASP A 236 -20.40 -24.62 -0.21
CA ASP A 236 -19.83 -25.97 -0.30
C ASP A 236 -19.40 -26.50 1.08
N PHE A 237 -18.76 -25.67 1.91
CA PHE A 237 -18.37 -26.04 3.27
C PHE A 237 -19.57 -26.42 4.15
N PHE A 238 -20.57 -25.54 4.21
CA PHE A 238 -21.76 -25.78 5.03
C PHE A 238 -22.62 -26.94 4.51
N GLU A 239 -22.61 -27.20 3.19
CA GLU A 239 -23.23 -28.37 2.56
C GLU A 239 -22.47 -29.69 2.82
N GLY A 240 -21.27 -29.64 3.41
CA GLY A 240 -20.49 -30.84 3.73
C GLY A 240 -19.63 -31.38 2.60
N LYS A 241 -19.34 -30.54 1.61
CA LYS A 241 -18.28 -30.83 0.66
C LYS A 241 -16.93 -30.54 1.31
N GLU A 242 -15.92 -31.32 0.95
CA GLU A 242 -14.55 -31.04 1.37
C GLU A 242 -14.07 -29.73 0.73
N VAL A 243 -13.58 -28.81 1.55
CA VAL A 243 -13.00 -27.54 1.11
C VAL A 243 -11.63 -27.33 1.74
N THR A 244 -10.74 -26.67 1.01
CA THR A 244 -9.46 -26.20 1.54
C THR A 244 -9.58 -24.74 2.00
N PRO A 245 -8.73 -24.27 2.94
CA PRO A 245 -8.73 -22.87 3.34
C PRO A 245 -8.62 -21.93 2.14
N LEU A 246 -9.47 -20.90 2.11
CA LEU A 246 -9.53 -19.94 1.02
C LEU A 246 -8.81 -18.66 1.42
N PHE A 247 -7.86 -18.22 0.60
CA PHE A 247 -7.23 -16.91 0.73
C PHE A 247 -7.66 -16.03 -0.46
N GLU A 248 -8.32 -14.93 -0.16
CA GLU A 248 -8.63 -13.88 -1.12
C GLU A 248 -7.85 -12.62 -0.81
N SER A 249 -7.41 -11.93 -1.87
CA SER A 249 -6.78 -10.63 -1.74
C SER A 249 -7.19 -9.73 -2.89
N ALA A 250 -7.75 -8.56 -2.59
CA ALA A 250 -7.99 -7.57 -3.62
C ALA A 250 -6.72 -6.73 -3.79
N PHE A 251 -5.96 -7.04 -4.85
CA PHE A 251 -4.67 -6.41 -5.11
C PHE A 251 -4.72 -4.88 -5.11
N MET A 252 -5.81 -4.25 -5.55
CA MET A 252 -5.93 -2.78 -5.58
C MET A 252 -6.41 -2.15 -4.27
N LYS A 253 -7.03 -2.92 -3.36
CA LYS A 253 -7.68 -2.38 -2.14
C LYS A 253 -6.92 -2.70 -0.86
N ASP A 254 -5.75 -3.35 -0.97
CA ASP A 254 -4.95 -3.84 0.17
C ASP A 254 -5.79 -4.60 1.20
N THR A 255 -6.73 -5.41 0.67
CA THR A 255 -7.53 -6.33 1.48
C THR A 255 -6.94 -7.72 1.43
N TYR A 256 -6.86 -8.34 2.61
CA TYR A 256 -6.41 -9.70 2.80
C TYR A 256 -7.47 -10.41 3.61
N GLU A 257 -8.03 -11.48 3.07
CA GLU A 257 -9.08 -12.27 3.72
C GLU A 257 -8.66 -13.73 3.68
N TYR A 258 -8.64 -14.37 4.85
CA TYR A 258 -8.35 -15.79 4.98
C TYR A 258 -9.50 -16.47 5.69
N TYR A 259 -10.17 -17.34 4.94
CA TYR A 259 -11.29 -18.16 5.38
C TYR A 259 -10.77 -19.54 5.74
N TYR A 260 -10.85 -19.87 7.01
CA TYR A 260 -10.42 -21.17 7.52
C TYR A 260 -11.63 -21.98 8.00
N PRO A 261 -11.90 -23.14 7.39
CA PRO A 261 -13.00 -24.02 7.80
C PRO A 261 -12.64 -24.71 9.12
N ILE A 262 -13.57 -24.73 10.07
CA ILE A 262 -13.41 -25.39 11.37
C ILE A 262 -14.63 -26.28 11.62
N GLU A 263 -14.38 -27.56 11.84
CA GLU A 263 -15.40 -28.55 12.18
C GLU A 263 -15.14 -29.09 13.59
N ILE A 264 -16.13 -28.99 14.47
CA ILE A 264 -16.05 -29.43 15.87
C ILE A 264 -17.31 -30.21 16.21
N GLY A 265 -17.23 -31.53 16.15
CA GLY A 265 -18.42 -32.39 16.20
C GLY A 265 -19.34 -32.08 15.02
N ASP A 266 -20.62 -31.84 15.29
CA ASP A 266 -21.60 -31.47 14.26
C ASP A 266 -21.62 -29.97 13.94
N GLN A 267 -20.82 -29.17 14.64
CA GLN A 267 -20.76 -27.72 14.42
C GLN A 267 -19.74 -27.36 13.35
N LYS A 268 -20.18 -26.57 12.38
CA LYS A 268 -19.35 -25.99 11.33
C LYS A 268 -19.26 -24.50 11.51
N ILE A 269 -18.05 -23.97 11.55
CA ILE A 269 -17.79 -22.55 11.64
C ILE A 269 -16.66 -22.19 10.68
N ILE A 270 -16.67 -20.95 10.18
CA ILE A 270 -15.57 -20.40 9.41
C ILE A 270 -14.92 -19.31 10.24
N LEU A 271 -13.62 -19.42 10.45
CA LEU A 271 -12.81 -18.32 10.95
C LEU A 271 -12.41 -17.44 9.76
N LEU A 272 -12.89 -16.20 9.76
CA LEU A 272 -12.46 -15.17 8.83
C LEU A 272 -11.42 -14.28 9.52
N LEU A 273 -10.18 -14.38 9.08
CA LEU A 273 -9.12 -13.46 9.46
C LEU A 273 -8.96 -12.45 8.35
N GLU A 274 -9.12 -11.16 8.66
CA GLU A 274 -9.10 -10.12 7.65
C GLU A 274 -8.25 -8.92 8.04
N ARG A 275 -7.71 -8.26 7.01
CA ARG A 275 -7.05 -6.97 7.09
C ARG A 275 -7.55 -6.09 5.97
N HIS A 276 -8.22 -5.01 6.35
CA HIS A 276 -8.55 -3.91 5.47
C HIS A 276 -7.61 -2.75 5.80
N GLN A 277 -6.72 -2.40 4.88
CA GLN A 277 -5.88 -1.21 5.04
C GLN A 277 -6.17 -0.16 3.98
N THR A 278 -6.67 0.99 4.42
CA THR A 278 -6.64 2.24 3.66
C THR A 278 -5.30 2.94 3.88
N TYR A 279 -4.18 2.34 3.46
CA TYR A 279 -2.93 3.09 3.36
C TYR A 279 -2.98 4.02 2.13
N GLY A 280 -2.54 5.26 2.29
CA GLY A 280 -2.21 6.14 1.15
C GLY A 280 -3.30 7.08 0.64
N LYS A 281 -4.47 7.18 1.27
CA LYS A 281 -5.36 8.33 1.01
C LYS A 281 -4.90 9.49 1.88
N VAL A 282 -4.55 10.61 1.26
CA VAL A 282 -4.32 11.89 1.96
C VAL A 282 -5.53 12.17 2.85
N GLY A 283 -5.32 12.27 4.17
CA GLY A 283 -6.39 12.43 5.16
C GLY A 283 -6.81 11.16 5.92
N SER A 284 -6.13 10.02 5.71
CA SER A 284 -6.30 8.84 6.58
C SER A 284 -5.52 9.06 7.88
N TYR A 285 -6.18 9.61 8.89
CA TYR A 285 -5.72 9.63 10.28
C TYR A 285 -6.11 8.33 10.98
#